data_AF-A0A1Y3KAI4-F1
#
_entry.id   AF-A0A1Y3KAI4-F1
#
_cell.length_a   1.000
_cell.length_b   1.000
_cell.length_c   1.000
_cell.angle_alpha   90.00
_cell.angle_beta   90.00
_cell.angle_gamma   90.00
#
_symmetry.space_group_name_H-M   'P 1'
#
loop_
_entity.id
_entity.type
_entity.pdbx_description
1 polymer ?
#
loop_
_entity_poly.entity_id
_entity_poly.type
_entity_poly.pdbx_seq_one_letter_code
_entity_poly.pdbx_strand_id
1 'polypeptide(L)'
;MARTNEELPTLLAKVRIAIEAGKAAAAACTDDGGSANLDRVVIPVPGLRASQLEGLPGYVQKKSRYHQQGVHLGTPWPGQGNQHSAGVQAMHKSLKAQGVDC
;
A
#
# COMPACT_ATOMS: atom_id res chain seq x y z
N MET A 1 7.71 3.30 -15.71
CA MET A 1 9.19 3.23 -15.66
C MET A 1 9.58 2.13 -14.69
N ALA A 2 10.65 1.38 -14.96
CA ALA A 2 11.11 0.33 -14.04
C ALA A 2 11.82 0.99 -12.84
N ARG A 3 11.35 0.69 -11.62
CA ARG A 3 11.90 1.21 -10.36
C ARG A 3 13.29 0.59 -10.13
N THR A 4 14.29 1.40 -9.80
CA THR A 4 15.68 0.93 -9.60
C THR A 4 15.94 0.54 -8.14
N ASN A 5 16.99 -0.24 -7.87
CA ASN A 5 17.32 -0.67 -6.51
C ASN A 5 17.63 0.48 -5.55
N GLU A 6 18.13 1.61 -6.07
CA GLU A 6 18.47 2.80 -5.29
C GLU A 6 17.23 3.55 -4.80
N GLU A 7 16.08 3.34 -5.46
CA GLU A 7 14.80 3.94 -5.07
C GLU A 7 14.07 3.14 -3.97
N LEU A 8 14.54 1.93 -3.65
CA LEU A 8 13.90 1.05 -2.66
C LEU A 8 13.92 1.58 -1.23
N PRO A 9 15.05 2.07 -0.68
CA PRO A 9 15.08 2.64 0.68
C PRO A 9 14.15 3.85 0.79
N THR A 10 14.14 4.69 -0.24
CA THR A 10 13.26 5.86 -0.34
C THR A 10 11.80 5.43 -0.42
N LEU A 11 11.47 4.40 -1.20
CA LEU A 11 10.13 3.84 -1.27
C LEU A 11 9.66 3.30 0.08
N LEU A 12 10.52 2.60 0.80
CA LEU A 12 10.21 2.05 2.11
C LEU A 12 9.88 3.15 3.13
N ALA A 13 10.66 4.23 3.14
CA ALA A 13 10.37 5.40 3.97
C ALA A 13 9.02 6.03 3.61
N LYS A 14 8.73 6.20 2.32
CA LYS A 14 7.45 6.75 1.85
C LYS A 14 6.25 5.88 2.24
N VAL A 15 6.40 4.56 2.15
CA VAL A 15 5.38 3.58 2.56
C VAL A 15 5.13 3.64 4.07
N ARG A 16 6.18 3.78 4.90
CA ARG A 16 6.00 3.96 6.36
C ARG A 16 5.17 5.20 6.68
N ILE A 17 5.48 6.34 6.05
CA ILE A 17 4.72 7.59 6.22
C ILE A 17 3.26 7.40 5.79
N ALA A 18 3.03 6.70 4.67
CA ALA A 18 1.69 6.45 4.16
C ALA A 18 0.87 5.51 5.07
N ILE A 19 1.51 4.53 5.70
CA ILE A 19 0.85 3.64 6.68
C ILE A 19 0.40 4.42 7.91
N GLU A 20 1.24 5.31 8.44
CA GLU A 20 0.85 6.13 9.60
C GLU A 20 -0.31 7.09 9.24
N ALA A 21 -0.32 7.64 8.02
CA ALA A 21 -1.47 8.40 7.54
C ALA A 21 -2.74 7.53 7.43
N GLY A 22 -2.61 6.28 6.97
CA GLY A 22 -3.70 5.31 6.93
C GLY A 22 -4.26 4.99 8.32
N LYS A 23 -3.39 4.71 9.29
CA LYS A 23 -3.79 4.47 10.69
C LYS A 23 -4.54 5.64 11.28
N ALA A 24 -4.03 6.86 11.10
CA ALA A 24 -4.67 8.07 11.62
C ALA A 24 -6.07 8.28 11.01
N ALA A 25 -6.23 8.07 9.70
CA ALA A 25 -7.50 8.21 9.02
C ALA A 25 -8.51 7.12 9.41
N ALA A 26 -8.08 5.85 9.52
CA ALA A 26 -8.94 4.76 9.97
C ALA A 26 -9.45 5.00 11.40
N ALA A 27 -8.57 5.44 12.31
CA ALA A 27 -8.94 5.74 13.69
C ALA A 27 -9.89 6.94 13.83
N ALA A 28 -9.80 7.92 12.92
CA ALA A 28 -10.70 9.07 12.89
C ALA A 28 -12.06 8.77 12.24
N CYS A 29 -12.20 7.63 11.55
CA CYS A 29 -13.42 7.26 10.85
C CYS A 29 -14.38 6.52 11.81
N THR A 30 -15.66 6.92 11.80
CA THR A 30 -16.71 6.22 12.56
C THR A 30 -17.09 4.92 11.85
N ASP A 31 -17.14 3.81 12.59
CA ASP A 31 -17.54 2.50 12.07
C ASP A 31 -19.00 2.51 11.59
N ASP A 32 -19.25 2.08 10.36
CA ASP A 32 -20.59 1.91 9.79
C ASP A 32 -21.17 0.50 9.98
N GLY A 33 -20.44 -0.40 10.64
CA GLY A 33 -20.82 -1.80 10.82
C GLY A 33 -20.67 -2.65 9.55
N GLY A 34 -20.06 -2.10 8.50
CA GLY A 34 -19.77 -2.81 7.26
C GLY A 34 -18.61 -3.81 7.42
N SER A 35 -18.61 -4.86 6.60
CA SER A 35 -17.61 -5.93 6.65
C SER A 35 -16.66 -5.97 5.44
N ALA A 36 -16.78 -5.02 4.52
CA ALA A 36 -15.99 -4.99 3.29
C ALA A 36 -14.52 -4.61 3.57
N ASN A 37 -13.60 -5.51 3.23
CA ASN A 37 -12.15 -5.34 3.46
C ASN A 37 -11.32 -5.56 2.18
N LEU A 38 -11.91 -5.32 1.01
CA LEU A 38 -11.28 -5.63 -0.28
C LEU A 38 -10.33 -4.52 -0.76
N ASP A 39 -10.42 -3.34 -0.17
CA ASP A 39 -9.59 -2.18 -0.49
C ASP A 39 -8.14 -2.43 -0.13
N ARG A 40 -7.26 -2.11 -1.07
CA ARG A 40 -5.81 -2.29 -0.95
C ARG A 40 -5.08 -1.31 -1.86
N VAL A 41 -3.85 -0.98 -1.52
CA VAL A 41 -2.95 -0.24 -2.43
C VAL A 41 -1.93 -1.22 -3.01
N VAL A 42 -1.72 -1.13 -4.32
CA VAL A 42 -0.73 -1.95 -5.03
C VAL A 42 0.30 -1.03 -5.67
N ILE A 43 1.57 -1.25 -5.36
CA ILE A 43 2.67 -0.53 -6.00
C ILE A 43 3.22 -1.38 -7.14
N PRO A 44 3.14 -0.94 -8.42
CA PRO A 44 3.75 -1.66 -9.53
C PRO A 44 5.28 -1.68 -9.39
N VAL A 45 5.85 -2.88 -9.47
CA VAL A 45 7.30 -3.12 -9.38
C VAL A 45 7.76 -4.04 -10.53
N PRO A 46 7.60 -3.60 -11.79
CA PRO A 46 8.03 -4.40 -12.93
C PRO A 46 9.55 -4.57 -12.92
N GLY A 47 10.02 -5.83 -12.98
CA GLY A 47 11.44 -6.15 -13.10
C GLY A 47 12.20 -6.33 -11.79
N LEU A 48 11.61 -6.05 -10.62
CA LEU A 48 12.22 -6.32 -9.32
C LEU A 48 11.96 -7.75 -8.86
N ARG A 49 12.94 -8.43 -8.25
CA ARG A 49 12.73 -9.75 -7.64
C ARG A 49 12.13 -9.60 -6.26
N ALA A 50 11.39 -10.61 -5.80
CA ALA A 50 10.80 -10.61 -4.46
C ALA A 50 11.84 -10.42 -3.34
N SER A 51 13.04 -11.00 -3.49
CA SER A 51 14.17 -10.83 -2.54
C SER A 51 14.70 -9.39 -2.48
N GLN A 52 14.46 -8.56 -3.49
CA GLN A 52 14.85 -7.15 -3.49
C GLN A 52 13.79 -6.27 -2.80
N LEU A 53 12.61 -6.81 -2.54
CA LEU A 53 11.49 -6.10 -1.91
C LEU A 53 11.39 -6.41 -0.42
N GLU A 54 12.41 -7.07 0.14
CA GLU A 54 12.52 -7.36 1.57
C GLU A 54 12.43 -6.06 2.38
N GLY A 55 11.50 -6.02 3.33
CA GLY A 55 11.24 -4.86 4.18
C GLY A 55 10.03 -3.99 3.77
N LEU A 56 9.46 -4.18 2.58
CA LEU A 56 8.15 -3.59 2.26
C LEU A 56 7.03 -4.36 2.96
N PRO A 57 6.18 -3.70 3.77
CA PRO A 57 5.08 -4.36 4.45
C PRO A 57 4.02 -4.84 3.45
N GLY A 58 3.68 -6.12 3.50
CA GLY A 58 2.67 -6.74 2.65
C GLY A 58 3.19 -7.96 1.89
N TYR A 59 2.66 -8.21 0.69
CA TYR A 59 3.06 -9.35 -0.12
C TYR A 59 3.24 -9.00 -1.60
N VAL A 60 4.14 -9.71 -2.26
CA VAL A 60 4.38 -9.53 -3.70
C VAL A 60 3.38 -10.37 -4.49
N GLN A 61 2.57 -9.71 -5.32
CA GLN A 61 1.82 -10.37 -6.37
C GLN A 61 2.76 -10.61 -7.56
N LYS A 62 2.99 -11.88 -7.88
CA LYS A 62 3.73 -12.28 -9.08
C LYS A 62 2.95 -11.90 -10.34
N LYS A 63 3.68 -11.56 -11.40
CA LYS A 63 3.09 -11.34 -12.73
C LYS A 63 2.28 -12.56 -13.16
N SER A 64 1.08 -12.32 -13.67
CA SER A 64 0.22 -13.34 -14.29
C SER A 64 -0.25 -12.86 -15.66
N ARG A 65 -1.11 -13.63 -16.33
CA ARG A 65 -1.73 -13.23 -17.61
C ARG A 65 -2.51 -11.90 -17.50
N TYR A 66 -3.13 -11.65 -16.34
CA TYR A 66 -4.06 -10.52 -16.14
C TYR A 66 -3.52 -9.44 -15.22
N HIS A 67 -2.39 -9.69 -14.55
CA HIS A 67 -1.83 -8.77 -13.56
C HIS A 67 -0.33 -8.55 -13.76
N GLN A 68 0.09 -7.29 -13.68
CA GLN A 68 1.49 -6.94 -13.58
C GLN A 68 2.04 -7.34 -12.20
N GLN A 69 3.36 -7.44 -12.09
CA GLN A 69 3.99 -7.65 -10.80
C GLN A 69 3.88 -6.40 -9.93
N GLY A 70 3.42 -6.57 -8.70
CA GLY A 70 3.17 -5.47 -7.78
C GLY A 70 3.31 -5.90 -6.32
N VAL A 71 3.52 -4.93 -5.43
CA VAL A 71 3.48 -5.14 -3.98
C VAL A 71 2.12 -4.72 -3.48
N HIS A 72 1.36 -5.65 -2.91
CA HIS A 72 0.15 -5.34 -2.14
C HIS A 72 0.60 -4.89 -0.78
N LEU A 73 0.38 -3.62 -0.47
CA LEU A 73 0.78 -3.06 0.82
C LEU A 73 -0.10 -3.63 1.93
N GLY A 74 0.54 -3.94 3.05
CA GLY A 74 -0.17 -4.29 4.28
C GLY A 74 -0.98 -3.09 4.78
N THR A 75 -2.15 -3.36 5.34
CA THR A 75 -3.04 -2.37 5.97
C THR A 75 -3.11 -2.64 7.49
N PRO A 76 -2.06 -2.30 8.26
CA PRO A 76 -1.96 -2.65 9.67
C PRO A 76 -2.74 -1.66 10.55
N TRP A 77 -4.03 -1.51 10.28
CA TRP A 77 -4.99 -0.79 11.13
C TRP A 77 -6.22 -1.67 11.37
N PRO A 78 -6.82 -1.57 12.55
CA PRO A 78 -8.09 -2.24 12.84
C PRO A 78 -9.24 -1.55 12.11
N GLY A 79 -10.40 -2.20 12.09
CA GLY A 79 -11.63 -1.69 11.46
C GLY A 79 -12.01 -2.48 10.21
N GLN A 80 -13.29 -2.37 9.84
CA GLN A 80 -13.85 -2.99 8.63
C GLN A 80 -14.64 -1.94 7.85
N GLY A 81 -15.07 -2.27 6.63
CA GLY A 81 -15.97 -1.42 5.86
C GLY A 81 -15.39 -0.02 5.61
N ASN A 82 -16.10 1.01 6.04
CA ASN A 82 -15.70 2.39 5.80
C ASN A 82 -14.39 2.79 6.53
N GLN A 83 -14.12 2.25 7.73
CA GLN A 83 -12.90 2.55 8.48
C GLN A 83 -11.68 2.02 7.74
N HIS A 84 -11.76 0.78 7.26
CA HIS A 84 -10.72 0.18 6.44
C HIS A 84 -10.51 0.99 5.15
N SER A 85 -11.61 1.34 4.47
CA SER A 85 -11.59 2.16 3.26
C SER A 85 -10.93 3.52 3.49
N ALA A 86 -11.24 4.20 4.59
CA ALA A 86 -10.67 5.50 4.94
C ALA A 86 -9.14 5.42 5.12
N GLY A 87 -8.66 4.38 5.81
CA GLY A 87 -7.22 4.12 5.97
C GLY A 87 -6.53 3.86 4.63
N VAL A 88 -7.12 3.01 3.77
CA VAL A 88 -6.57 2.72 2.43
C VAL A 88 -6.51 3.98 1.57
N GLN A 89 -7.58 4.79 1.56
CA GLN A 89 -7.62 6.04 0.80
C GLN A 89 -6.57 7.05 1.28
N ALA A 90 -6.38 7.18 2.59
CA ALA A 90 -5.36 8.07 3.15
C ALA A 90 -3.94 7.60 2.83
N MET A 91 -3.69 6.29 2.91
CA MET A 91 -2.43 5.69 2.49
C MET A 91 -2.15 5.97 1.00
N HIS A 92 -3.14 5.77 0.13
CA HIS A 92 -3.03 6.04 -1.30
C HIS A 92 -2.74 7.52 -1.60
N LYS A 93 -3.48 8.44 -0.96
CA LYS A 93 -3.27 9.88 -1.11
C LYS A 93 -1.87 10.30 -0.66
N SER A 94 -1.40 9.77 0.46
CA SER A 94 -0.04 10.05 0.97
C SER A 94 1.04 9.57 0.00
N LEU A 95 0.89 8.38 -0.59
CA LEU A 95 1.84 7.85 -1.59
C LEU A 95 1.86 8.71 -2.86
N LYS A 96 0.69 9.08 -3.38
CA LYS A 96 0.60 9.95 -4.56
C LYS A 96 1.22 11.32 -4.32
N ALA A 97 1.00 11.92 -3.15
CA ALA A 97 1.63 13.20 -2.79
C ALA A 97 3.16 13.12 -2.74
N GLN A 98 3.70 11.94 -2.41
CA GLN A 98 5.14 11.65 -2.40
C GLN A 98 5.68 11.23 -3.79
N GLY A 99 4.86 11.30 -4.84
CA GLY A 99 5.23 10.96 -6.22
C GLY A 99 5.35 9.45 -6.48
N VAL A 100 4.71 8.61 -5.66
CA VAL A 100 4.70 7.16 -5.85
C VAL A 100 3.58 6.80 -6.82
N ASP A 101 3.91 6.03 -7.87
CA ASP A 101 2.93 5.41 -8.75
C ASP A 101 2.32 4.18 -8.05
N CYS A 102 1.01 4.26 -7.75
CA CYS A 102 0.21 3.28 -7.01
C CYS A 102 -1.30 3.44 -7.25
#